data_AF-A0A369AL95-F1
#
_entry.id   AF-A0A369AL95-F1
#
_cell.length_a   1.000
_cell.length_b   1.000
_cell.length_c   1.000
_cell.angle_alpha   90.00
_cell.angle_beta   90.00
_cell.angle_gamma   90.00
#
_symmetry.space_group_name_H-M   'P 1'
#
loop_
_entity.id
_entity.type
_entity.pdbx_description
1 polymer ?
#
loop_
_entity_poly.entity_id
_entity_poly.type
_entity_poly.pdbx_seq_one_letter_code
_entity_poly.pdbx_strand_id
1 'polypeptide(L)'
;MKQKKSCRNCIRGTAITVNNDILCKDKGAVSPDYVCSKHRFIPEPKSYKEMNLKCIDCENFIVSSSSAKGARALGLCQLFSVRPFDGKEKNACSKFVKKTVSEVS
;
A
#
# COMPACT_ATOMS: atom_id res chain seq x y z
N MET A 1 -21.85 -6.40 -4.76
CA MET A 1 -22.18 -7.58 -3.93
C MET A 1 -21.57 -7.40 -2.55
N LYS A 2 -22.32 -7.52 -1.45
CA LYS A 2 -21.75 -7.41 -0.09
C LYS A 2 -21.04 -8.73 0.24
N GLN A 3 -19.75 -8.69 0.60
CA GLN A 3 -19.04 -9.89 1.03
C GLN A 3 -19.68 -10.45 2.31
N LYS A 4 -19.96 -11.76 2.34
CA LYS A 4 -20.47 -12.43 3.53
C LYS A 4 -19.36 -12.45 4.58
N LYS A 5 -19.68 -12.09 5.83
CA LYS A 5 -18.73 -12.18 6.95
C LYS A 5 -18.35 -13.64 7.16
N SER A 6 -17.06 -13.93 7.31
CA SER A 6 -16.57 -15.26 7.64
C SER A 6 -15.18 -15.21 8.29
N CYS A 7 -14.78 -16.28 8.96
CA CYS A 7 -13.44 -16.37 9.55
C CYS A 7 -12.35 -16.35 8.48
N ARG A 8 -12.67 -16.74 7.25
CA ARG A 8 -11.79 -16.61 6.08
C ARG A 8 -11.41 -15.16 5.74
N ASN A 9 -12.31 -14.19 5.96
CA ASN A 9 -12.03 -12.77 5.73
C ASN A 9 -11.80 -11.99 7.04
N CYS A 10 -11.42 -12.68 8.11
CA CYS A 10 -11.18 -12.08 9.41
C CYS A 10 -9.68 -11.86 9.68
N ILE A 11 -9.29 -10.65 10.11
CA ILE A 11 -7.91 -10.33 10.51
C ILE A 11 -7.39 -11.19 11.68
N ARG A 12 -8.30 -11.79 12.46
CA ARG A 12 -7.97 -12.63 13.62
C ARG A 12 -7.89 -14.12 13.28
N GLY A 13 -8.12 -14.48 12.02
CA GLY A 13 -8.05 -15.84 11.51
C GLY A 13 -6.76 -16.07 10.73
N THR A 14 -6.12 -17.21 10.94
CA THR A 14 -4.99 -17.67 10.11
C THR A 14 -5.39 -18.95 9.41
N ALA A 15 -5.18 -19.05 8.10
CA ALA A 15 -5.49 -20.27 7.36
C ALA A 15 -4.54 -21.41 7.77
N ILE A 16 -5.10 -22.57 8.08
CA ILE A 16 -4.38 -23.80 8.38
C ILE A 16 -4.12 -24.51 7.04
N THR A 17 -2.86 -24.56 6.62
CA THR A 17 -2.44 -25.10 5.32
C THR A 17 -2.74 -26.58 5.12
N VAL A 18 -2.85 -27.35 6.20
CA VAL A 18 -3.08 -28.81 6.12
C VAL A 18 -4.54 -29.19 5.86
N ASN A 19 -5.51 -28.45 6.40
CA ASN A 19 -6.93 -28.88 6.42
C ASN A 19 -7.93 -27.83 5.90
N ASN A 20 -7.48 -26.72 5.29
CA ASN A 20 -8.33 -25.61 4.84
C ASN A 20 -9.20 -24.94 5.93
N ASP A 21 -9.02 -25.32 7.19
CA ASP A 21 -9.62 -24.67 8.35
C ASP A 21 -8.94 -23.32 8.65
N ILE A 22 -9.59 -22.52 9.48
CA ILE A 22 -9.08 -21.25 9.98
C ILE A 22 -8.78 -21.39 11.47
N LEU A 23 -7.56 -21.08 11.88
CA LEU A 23 -7.19 -20.90 13.27
C LEU A 23 -7.67 -19.52 13.74
N CYS A 24 -8.81 -19.48 14.43
CA CYS A 24 -9.36 -18.28 15.05
C CYS A 24 -8.76 -18.08 16.44
N LYS A 25 -8.23 -16.88 16.72
CA LYS A 25 -7.63 -16.54 18.02
C LYS A 25 -8.56 -16.73 19.23
N ASP A 26 -9.88 -16.59 19.07
CA ASP A 26 -10.84 -16.70 20.18
C ASP A 26 -11.48 -18.09 20.32
N LYS A 27 -11.49 -18.90 19.25
CA LYS A 27 -12.26 -20.15 19.18
C LYS A 27 -11.44 -21.38 18.80
N GLY A 28 -10.17 -21.23 18.42
CA GLY A 28 -9.34 -22.32 17.93
C GLY A 28 -9.58 -22.63 16.45
N ALA A 29 -9.44 -23.89 16.04
CA ALA A 29 -9.69 -24.31 14.66
C ALA A 29 -11.20 -24.24 14.36
N VAL A 30 -11.57 -23.48 13.32
CA VAL A 30 -12.95 -23.30 12.86
C VAL A 30 -13.01 -23.41 11.35
N SER A 31 -14.15 -23.85 10.82
CA SER A 31 -14.36 -23.90 9.37
C SER A 31 -14.29 -22.48 8.76
N PRO A 32 -13.89 -22.36 7.47
CA PRO A 32 -13.76 -21.07 6.80
C PRO A 32 -15.06 -20.26 6.73
N ASP A 33 -16.22 -20.94 6.73
CA ASP A 33 -17.56 -20.35 6.71
C ASP A 33 -18.07 -19.92 8.10
N TYR A 34 -17.36 -20.25 9.18
CA TYR A 34 -17.74 -19.85 10.52
C TYR A 34 -17.63 -18.34 10.72
N VAL A 35 -18.50 -17.74 11.53
CA VAL A 35 -18.46 -16.30 11.86
C VAL A 35 -18.25 -16.12 13.35
N CYS A 36 -17.06 -15.63 13.74
CA CYS A 36 -16.80 -15.34 15.15
C CYS A 36 -17.51 -14.05 15.61
N SER A 37 -17.90 -13.99 16.89
CA SER A 37 -18.60 -12.82 17.46
C SER A 37 -17.78 -11.53 17.40
N LYS A 38 -16.44 -11.64 17.41
CA LYS A 38 -15.50 -10.52 17.31
C LYS A 38 -14.90 -10.36 15.91
N HIS A 39 -15.68 -10.68 14.87
CA HIS A 39 -15.25 -10.59 13.47
C HIS A 39 -14.78 -9.17 13.13
N ARG A 40 -13.62 -9.10 12.47
CA ARG A 40 -13.06 -7.88 11.90
C ARG A 40 -12.50 -8.21 10.53
N PHE A 41 -12.97 -7.50 9.50
CA PHE A 41 -12.48 -7.70 8.15
C PHE A 41 -10.97 -7.49 8.07
N ILE A 42 -10.30 -8.30 7.24
CA ILE A 42 -8.93 -8.03 6.81
C ILE A 42 -8.96 -6.66 6.13
N PRO A 43 -8.19 -5.67 6.61
CA PRO A 43 -8.11 -4.38 5.94
C PRO A 43 -7.56 -4.60 4.54
N GLU A 44 -8.24 -4.10 3.52
CA GLU A 44 -7.70 -4.12 2.16
C GLU A 44 -6.37 -3.36 2.17
N PRO A 45 -5.29 -3.94 1.60
CA PRO A 45 -4.05 -3.19 1.44
C PRO A 45 -4.37 -1.99 0.57
N LYS A 46 -4.38 -0.79 1.17
CA LYS A 46 -4.63 0.47 0.46
C LYS A 46 -3.71 0.52 -0.74
N SER A 47 -4.27 0.66 -1.93
CA SER A 47 -3.46 0.83 -3.13
C SER A 47 -2.65 2.12 -3.00
N TYR A 48 -1.45 2.21 -3.57
CA TYR A 48 -0.65 3.45 -3.60
C TYR A 48 -1.46 4.65 -4.12
N LYS A 49 -2.46 4.39 -4.98
CA LYS A 49 -3.43 5.40 -5.47
C LYS A 49 -4.30 6.01 -4.38
N GLU A 50 -4.65 5.26 -3.34
CA GLU A 50 -5.46 5.75 -2.20
C GLU A 50 -4.61 6.47 -1.15
N MET A 51 -3.29 6.30 -1.17
CA MET A 51 -2.37 6.94 -0.23
C MET A 51 -1.98 8.38 -0.64
N ASN A 52 -2.58 8.94 -1.70
CA ASN A 52 -2.27 10.28 -2.23
C ASN A 52 -0.78 10.53 -2.49
N LEU A 53 -0.03 9.46 -2.79
CA LEU A 53 1.41 9.54 -2.99
C LEU A 53 1.72 10.31 -4.27
N LYS A 54 2.70 11.21 -4.18
CA LYS A 54 3.10 12.07 -5.29
C LYS A 54 4.35 11.52 -5.96
N CYS A 55 4.62 11.98 -7.17
CA CYS A 55 5.85 11.60 -7.88
C CYS A 55 7.10 12.01 -7.09
N ILE A 56 7.06 13.09 -6.30
CA ILE A 56 8.18 13.53 -5.47
C ILE A 56 8.64 12.47 -4.44
N ASP A 57 7.71 11.64 -3.96
CA ASP A 57 7.95 10.58 -2.97
C ASP A 57 8.51 9.30 -3.61
N CYS A 58 8.61 9.26 -4.94
CA CYS A 58 9.05 8.10 -5.71
C CYS A 58 10.57 8.11 -5.90
N GLU A 59 11.24 6.99 -5.68
CA GLU A 59 12.70 6.84 -5.91
C GLU A 59 13.09 7.16 -7.36
N ASN A 60 12.22 6.82 -8.31
CA ASN A 60 12.44 7.08 -9.74
C ASN A 60 12.30 8.56 -10.15
N PHE A 61 11.94 9.46 -9.22
CA PHE A 61 11.81 10.89 -9.47
C PHE A 61 13.07 11.64 -9.05
N ILE A 62 13.77 12.15 -10.05
CA ILE A 62 14.99 12.95 -9.90
C ILE A 62 14.60 14.42 -9.91
N VAL A 63 14.88 15.12 -8.82
CA VAL A 63 14.69 16.58 -8.71
C VAL A 63 15.87 17.27 -9.41
N SER A 64 15.59 18.28 -10.24
CA SER A 64 16.64 19.08 -10.85
C SER A 64 17.28 20.02 -9.82
N SER A 65 18.61 20.12 -9.81
CA SER A 65 19.38 20.90 -8.84
C SER A 65 19.02 22.39 -8.83
N SER A 66 18.54 22.92 -9.96
CA SER A 66 18.03 24.29 -10.11
C SER A 66 16.75 24.57 -9.29
N SER A 67 16.03 23.52 -8.89
CA SER A 67 14.74 23.61 -8.20
C SER A 67 14.82 23.24 -6.72
N ALA A 68 15.97 22.80 -6.22
CA ALA A 68 16.17 22.51 -4.79
C ALA A 68 16.08 23.76 -3.89
N LYS A 69 16.21 24.96 -4.46
CA LYS A 69 16.11 26.25 -3.76
C LYS A 69 14.74 26.93 -3.86
N GLY A 70 13.75 26.31 -4.54
CA GLY A 70 12.44 26.91 -4.79
C GLY A 70 11.27 26.00 -4.36
N ALA A 71 10.09 26.59 -4.17
CA ALA A 71 8.86 25.89 -3.77
C ALA A 71 8.38 24.80 -4.76
N ARG A 72 8.91 24.80 -5.99
CA ARG A 72 8.56 23.88 -7.08
C ARG A 72 9.54 22.72 -7.13
N ALA A 73 9.03 21.49 -7.04
CA ALA A 73 9.85 20.29 -7.14
C ALA A 73 9.92 19.82 -8.60
N LEU A 74 10.48 20.68 -9.48
CA LEU A 74 10.64 20.33 -10.88
C LEU A 74 11.71 19.25 -11.03
N GLY A 75 11.33 18.17 -11.68
CA GLY A 75 12.16 17.00 -11.86
C GLY A 75 11.63 16.12 -12.97
N LEU A 76 12.29 15.01 -13.21
CA LEU A 76 11.89 14.04 -14.23
C LEU A 76 11.75 12.65 -13.63
N CYS A 77 10.90 11.85 -14.24
CA CYS A 77 10.74 10.45 -13.88
C CYS A 77 11.58 9.63 -14.84
N GLN A 78 12.57 8.90 -14.32
CA GLN A 78 13.51 8.10 -15.12
C GLN A 78 12.80 7.08 -16.02
N LEU A 79 11.60 6.63 -15.65
CA LEU A 79 10.89 5.55 -16.33
C LEU A 79 9.92 6.04 -17.43
N PHE A 80 9.40 7.27 -17.33
CA PHE A 80 8.26 7.69 -18.16
C PHE A 80 8.40 9.08 -18.78
N SER A 81 9.19 9.98 -18.17
CA SER A 81 9.18 11.39 -18.55
C SER A 81 10.56 11.84 -19.01
N VAL A 82 10.63 12.22 -20.29
CA VAL A 82 11.81 12.88 -20.87
C VAL A 82 11.83 14.38 -20.53
N ARG A 83 10.67 14.97 -20.21
CA ARG A 83 10.52 16.39 -19.87
C ARG A 83 10.39 16.61 -18.36
N PRO A 84 10.96 17.70 -17.83
CA PRO A 84 10.79 18.05 -16.42
C PRO A 84 9.34 18.46 -16.14
N PHE A 85 8.82 18.05 -15.00
CA PHE A 85 7.48 18.34 -14.49
C PHE A 85 7.51 18.50 -12.98
N ASP A 86 6.47 19.11 -12.38
CA ASP A 86 6.38 19.25 -10.93
C ASP A 86 5.94 17.93 -10.27
N GLY A 87 6.82 17.37 -9.46
CA GLY A 87 6.59 16.12 -8.75
C GLY A 87 5.52 16.19 -7.66
N LYS A 88 5.13 17.40 -7.20
CA LYS A 88 4.07 17.61 -6.20
C LYS A 88 2.67 17.61 -6.82
N GLU A 89 2.55 18.07 -8.06
CA GLU A 89 1.27 18.14 -8.75
C GLU A 89 0.85 16.77 -9.31
N LYS A 90 1.81 15.96 -9.76
CA LYS A 90 1.54 14.65 -10.37
C LYS A 90 1.43 13.53 -9.33
N ASN A 91 0.37 12.73 -9.46
CA ASN A 91 0.17 11.52 -8.66
C ASN A 91 1.14 10.41 -9.07
N ALA A 92 1.49 9.57 -8.10
CA ALA A 92 2.32 8.38 -8.28
C ALA A 92 1.73 7.42 -9.32
N CYS A 93 2.62 6.87 -10.17
CA CYS A 93 2.25 5.88 -11.19
C CYS A 93 2.19 4.45 -10.62
N SER A 94 1.82 3.47 -11.45
CA SER A 94 1.78 2.05 -11.07
C SER A 94 3.15 1.44 -10.78
N LYS A 95 4.25 2.10 -11.18
CA LYS A 95 5.64 1.72 -10.87
C LYS A 95 6.23 2.55 -9.73
N PHE A 96 5.38 3.06 -8.85
CA PHE A 96 5.81 3.82 -7.69
C PHE A 96 6.65 2.95 -6.75
N VAL A 97 7.80 3.49 -6.35
CA VAL A 97 8.66 2.91 -5.32
C VAL A 97 8.91 4.00 -4.29
N LYS A 98 8.51 3.77 -3.04
CA LYS A 98 8.62 4.76 -1.97
C LYS A 98 10.09 5.01 -1.66
N LYS A 99 10.53 6.27 -1.63
CA LYS A 99 11.85 6.64 -1.11
C LYS A 99 12.01 6.11 0.32
N THR A 100 12.92 5.17 0.51
CA THR A 100 13.43 4.84 1.84
C THR A 100 14.45 5.92 2.20
N VAL A 101 14.05 6.88 3.03
CA VAL A 101 15.02 7.82 3.59
C VAL A 101 15.87 7.03 4.57
N SER A 102 17.05 6.56 4.12
CA SER A 102 18.11 6.19 5.04
C SER A 102 18.69 7.49 5.57
N GLU A 103 18.19 7.95 6.72
CA GLU A 103 18.92 8.90 7.56
C GLU A 103 20.22 8.20 7.98
N VAL A 104 21.32 8.47 7.28
CA VAL A 104 22.66 8.15 7.78
C VAL A 104 23.01 9.29 8.72
N SER A 105 22.95 9.03 10.03
CA SER A 105 23.46 9.91 11.09
C SER A 105 24.97 10.06 11.03
#